data_AF-A0A1B1ZXS5-F1
#
_entry.id   AF-A0A1B1ZXS5-F1
#
_cell.length_a   1.000
_cell.length_b   1.000
_cell.length_c   1.000
_cell.angle_alpha   90.00
_cell.angle_beta   90.00
_cell.angle_gamma   90.00
#
_symmetry.space_group_name_H-M   'P 1'
#
loop_
_entity.id
_entity.type
_entity.pdbx_description
1 polymer ?
#
loop_
_entity_poly.entity_id
_entity_poly.type
_entity_poly.pdbx_seq_one_letter_code
_entity_poly.pdbx_strand_id
1 'polypeptide(L)' 'MSALGGVAGYRAVMAETSVTDPIAELIACRRCGQGSLLQVADWCATCIAAIGTATDPAEYEAWRVENTRRVVSGELTGIS' A
#
# COMPACT_ATOMS: atom_id res chain seq x y z
N MET A 1 -9.58 32.34 -33.83
CA MET A 1 -8.34 31.82 -33.24
C MET A 1 -8.44 30.30 -33.26
N SER A 2 -7.54 29.67 -34.00
CA SER A 2 -7.41 28.22 -34.10
C SER A 2 -6.87 27.62 -32.80
N ALA A 3 -7.38 26.46 -32.41
CA ALA A 3 -6.57 25.29 -32.08
C ALA A 3 -7.42 24.03 -32.23
N LEU A 4 -6.96 23.18 -33.15
CA LEU A 4 -7.43 21.83 -33.43
C LEU A 4 -7.04 20.89 -32.29
N GLY A 5 -7.72 19.74 -32.20
CA GLY A 5 -6.99 18.50 -31.94
C GLY A 5 -7.57 17.57 -30.89
N GLY A 6 -8.48 16.71 -31.33
CA GLY A 6 -8.39 15.26 -31.08
C GLY A 6 -8.55 14.77 -29.65
N VAL A 7 -9.75 14.28 -29.32
CA VAL A 7 -9.99 12.84 -29.06
C VAL A 7 -11.50 12.61 -28.94
N ALA A 8 -12.14 12.47 -30.10
CA ALA A 8 -13.38 11.72 -30.21
C ALA A 8 -13.04 10.23 -30.10
N GLY A 9 -13.72 9.53 -29.19
CA GLY A 9 -13.44 8.13 -28.80
C GLY A 9 -12.65 8.16 -27.49
N TYR A 10 -13.26 7.96 -26.33
CA TYR A 10 -13.89 6.72 -25.92
C TYR A 10 -15.21 7.00 -25.21
N ARG A 11 -16.34 6.80 -25.90
CA ARG A 11 -17.67 6.74 -25.30
C ARG A 11 -18.21 5.33 -25.54
N ALA A 12 -18.66 4.68 -24.46
CA ALA A 12 -19.17 3.30 -24.35
C ALA A 12 -18.04 2.24 -24.18
N VAL A 13 -18.03 1.34 -23.20
CA VAL A 13 -19.12 0.69 -22.45
C VAL A 13 -18.60 0.36 -21.05
N MET A 14 -19.15 0.98 -20.01
CA MET A 14 -19.14 0.40 -18.66
C MET A 14 -20.52 0.68 -18.09
N ALA A 15 -21.38 -0.35 -18.12
CA ALA A 15 -22.62 -0.33 -17.38
C ALA A 15 -22.30 -0.02 -15.92
N GLU A 16 -23.09 0.86 -15.35
CA GLU A 16 -23.00 1.38 -13.99
C GLU A 16 -22.98 0.23 -12.99
N THR A 17 -21.77 -0.26 -12.68
CA THR A 17 -21.55 -1.11 -11.51
C THR A 17 -21.44 -0.12 -10.38
N SER A 18 -22.45 -0.01 -9.52
CA SER A 18 -22.29 0.70 -8.26
C SER A 18 -21.21 -0.03 -7.47
N VAL A 19 -19.96 0.38 -7.63
CA VAL A 19 -18.85 -0.07 -6.80
C VAL A 19 -19.18 0.48 -5.42
N THR A 20 -19.82 -0.34 -4.58
CA THR A 20 -19.70 -0.16 -3.14
C THR A 20 -18.22 -0.40 -2.90
N ASP A 21 -17.45 0.68 -2.82
CA ASP A 21 -16.01 0.60 -2.64
C ASP A 21 -15.77 -0.28 -1.40
N PRO A 22 -15.16 -1.47 -1.53
CA PRO A 22 -14.99 -2.33 -0.39
C PRO A 22 -14.09 -1.60 0.61
N ILE A 23 -14.68 -1.13 1.70
CA ILE A 23 -13.92 -0.51 2.79
C ILE A 23 -13.06 -1.61 3.39
N ALA A 24 -11.74 -1.46 3.30
CA ALA A 24 -10.82 -2.38 3.94
C ALA A 24 -11.04 -2.33 5.46
N GLU A 25 -11.40 -3.47 6.05
CA GLU A 25 -11.56 -3.62 7.49
C GLU A 25 -10.25 -4.07 8.14
N LEU A 26 -10.04 -3.66 9.40
CA LEU A 26 -8.89 -4.10 10.18
C LEU A 26 -9.09 -5.55 10.63
N ILE A 27 -8.12 -6.41 10.30
CA ILE A 27 -8.07 -7.79 10.78
C ILE A 27 -6.95 -7.91 11.82
N ALA A 28 -7.21 -8.61 12.93
CA ALA A 28 -6.23 -8.81 13.98
C ALA A 28 -5.07 -9.70 13.49
N CYS A 29 -3.83 -9.23 13.69
CA CYS A 29 -2.63 -10.01 13.40
C CYS A 29 -2.51 -11.21 14.34
N ARG A 30 -2.30 -12.43 13.81
CA ARG A 30 -2.14 -13.65 14.62
C ARG A 30 -0.98 -13.58 15.63
N ARG A 31 0.06 -12.80 15.35
CA ARG A 31 1.28 -12.73 16.17
C ARG A 31 1.23 -11.67 17.26
N CYS A 32 0.79 -10.46 16.96
CA CYS A 32 0.81 -9.33 17.91
C CYS A 32 -0.57 -8.78 18.28
N GLY A 33 -1.66 -9.30 17.70
CA GLY A 33 -3.03 -8.86 17.96
C GLY A 33 -3.41 -7.49 17.40
N GLN A 34 -2.46 -6.72 16.84
CA GLN A 34 -2.75 -5.40 16.25
C GLN A 34 -3.60 -5.52 14.99
N GLY A 35 -4.54 -4.59 14.82
CA GLY A 35 -5.34 -4.48 13.60
C GLY A 35 -4.48 -4.11 12.40
N SER A 36 -4.70 -4.76 11.25
CA SER A 36 -3.99 -4.47 10.01
C SER A 36 -4.92 -4.59 8.82
N LEU A 37 -4.79 -3.66 7.87
CA LEU A 37 -5.55 -3.63 6.61
C LEU A 37 -4.98 -4.61 5.57
N LEU A 38 -3.71 -4.98 5.71
CA LEU A 38 -2.99 -5.86 4.78
C LEU A 38 -2.25 -6.93 5.58
N GLN A 39 -2.49 -8.19 5.23
CA GLN A 39 -1.85 -9.32 5.88
C GLN A 39 -1.19 -10.24 4.84
N VAL A 40 -0.07 -10.83 5.21
CA VAL A 40 0.55 -11.95 4.47
C VAL A 40 0.63 -13.10 5.46
N ALA A 41 0.05 -14.26 5.11
CA ALA A 41 -0.01 -15.43 5.99
C ALA A 41 -0.55 -15.10 7.42
N ASP A 42 -1.62 -14.30 7.50
CA ASP A 42 -2.30 -13.86 8.74
C ASP A 42 -1.47 -12.93 9.66
N TRP A 43 -0.35 -12.40 9.16
CA TRP A 43 0.56 -11.55 9.93
C TRP A 43 0.59 -10.13 9.35
N CYS A 44 0.71 -9.13 10.23
CA CYS A 44 0.91 -7.75 9.81
C CYS A 44 2.31 -7.56 9.19
N ALA A 45 2.46 -6.51 8.39
CA ALA A 45 3.73 -6.17 7.72
C ALA A 45 4.92 -6.11 8.69
N THR A 46 4.73 -5.58 9.90
CA THR A 46 5.75 -5.54 10.95
C THR A 46 6.21 -6.95 11.36
N CYS A 47 5.25 -7.84 11.65
CA CYS A 47 5.53 -9.21 12.10
C CYS A 47 6.17 -10.07 11.01
N ILE A 48 5.82 -9.84 9.74
CA ILE A 48 6.44 -10.50 8.59
C ILE A 48 7.88 -10.01 8.39
N ALA A 49 8.10 -8.69 8.41
CA ALA A 49 9.44 -8.13 8.24
C ALA A 49 10.39 -8.58 9.36
N ALA A 50 9.87 -8.79 10.58
CA ALA A 50 10.61 -9.37 11.69
C ALA A 50 11.08 -10.82 11.46
N ILE A 51 10.51 -11.59 10.52
CA ILE A 51 11.01 -12.94 10.19
C ILE A 51 12.36 -12.84 9.49
N GLY A 52 12.44 -11.98 8.47
CA GLY A 52 13.64 -11.82 7.66
C GLY A 52 14.79 -11.11 8.38
N THR A 53 14.50 -10.47 9.51
CA THR A 53 15.43 -9.61 10.27
C THR A 53 15.65 -10.08 11.71
N ALA A 54 15.16 -11.28 12.07
CA ALA A 54 15.23 -11.83 13.43
C ALA A 54 16.68 -11.99 13.98
N THR A 55 17.70 -11.86 13.12
CA THR A 55 19.11 -11.98 13.50
C THR A 55 19.61 -10.78 14.33
N ASP A 56 19.02 -9.59 14.16
CA ASP A 56 19.35 -8.39 14.95
C ASP A 56 18.15 -7.40 15.06
N PRO A 57 17.52 -7.29 16.24
CA PRO A 57 16.43 -6.33 16.47
C PRO A 57 16.79 -4.86 16.24
N ALA A 58 18.05 -4.47 16.43
CA ALA A 58 18.50 -3.10 16.20
C ALA A 58 18.61 -2.80 14.70
N GLU A 59 19.08 -3.77 13.91
CA GLU A 59 19.12 -3.68 12.45
C GLU A 59 17.70 -3.57 11.88
N TYR A 60 16.75 -4.38 12.39
CA TYR A 60 15.34 -4.29 12.01
C TYR A 60 14.77 -2.90 12.26
N GLU A 61 15.02 -2.34 13.44
CA GLU A 61 14.49 -1.03 13.82
C GLU A 61 15.08 0.09 12.96
N ALA A 62 16.40 0.05 12.71
CA ALA A 62 17.07 0.99 11.81
C ALA A 62 16.49 0.93 10.38
N TRP A 63 16.31 -0.28 9.84
CA TRP A 63 15.68 -0.51 8.54
C TRP A 63 14.24 0.03 8.51
N ARG A 64 13.44 -0.22 9.56
CA ARG A 64 12.04 0.20 9.64
C ARG A 64 11.90 1.72 9.64
N VAL A 65 12.73 2.40 10.44
CA VAL A 65 12.76 3.87 10.51
C VAL A 65 13.11 4.47 9.15
N GLU A 66 14.17 3.97 8.50
CA GLU A 66 14.61 4.51 7.20
C GLU A 66 13.56 4.28 6.11
N ASN A 67 12.97 3.08 6.00
CA ASN A 67 11.96 2.83 4.97
C ASN A 67 10.67 3.61 5.20
N THR A 68 10.29 3.83 6.47
CA THR A 68 9.16 4.73 6.79
C THR A 68 9.42 6.15 6.29
N ARG A 69 10.63 6.68 6.52
CA ARG A 69 11.04 8.00 6.01
C ARG A 69 10.91 8.07 4.50
N ARG A 70 11.43 7.08 3.77
CA ARG A 70 11.45 7.05 2.29
C ARG A 70 10.06 6.91 1.67
N VAL A 71 9.15 6.18 2.32
CA VAL A 71 7.74 6.08 1.89
C VAL A 71 7.04 7.42 2.09
N VAL A 72 7.16 8.03 3.27
CA VAL A 72 6.51 9.31 3.58
C VAL A 72 7.05 10.44 2.71
N SER A 73 8.34 10.42 2.38
CA SER A 73 8.95 11.42 1.49
C SER A 73 8.68 11.18 0.00
N GLY A 74 8.01 10.10 -0.38
CA GLY A 74 7.73 9.75 -1.78
C GLY A 74 8.94 9.22 -2.58
N GLU A 75 10.09 9.03 -1.93
CA GLU A 75 11.34 8.57 -2.56
C GLU A 75 11.18 7.17 -3.18
N LEU A 76 10.32 6.33 -2.56
CA LEU A 76 10.04 4.98 -3.04
C LEU A 76 8.83 4.89 -3.98
N THR A 77 8.01 5.94 -4.10
CA THR A 77 6.78 5.91 -4.91
C THR A 77 6.97 6.45 -6.31
N GLY A 78 8.16 6.96 -6.65
CA GLY A 78 8.46 7.51 -7.98
C GLY A 78 7.69 8.78 -8.32
N ILE A 79 7.06 9.41 -7.33
CA ILE A 79 6.37 10.70 -7.46
C ILE A 79 7.38 11.75 -7.02
N SER A 80 8.15 12.26 -7.98
CA SER A 80 9.08 13.39 -7.81
C SER A 80 8.42 14.68 -8.26
#